data_AF-A0A8H4LE43-F1
#
_entry.id   AF-A0A8H4LE43-F1
#
_cell.length_a   1.000
_cell.length_b   1.000
_cell.length_c   1.000
_cell.angle_alpha   90.00
_cell.angle_beta   90.00
_cell.angle_gamma   90.00
#
_symmetry.space_group_name_H-M   'P 1'
#
loop_
_entity.id
_entity.type
_entity.pdbx_description
1 polymer ?
#
loop_
_entity_poly.entity_id
_entity_poly.type
_entity_poly.pdbx_seq_one_letter_code
_entity_poly.pdbx_strand_id
1 'polypeptide(L)'
;MATPAANPAMLAELMGAGKFSDLTLICQGKQFHLHKSLVCTQSPVIAAILEKAFKVHHDPGSLKAAAKLADTSTQTSILHITEFDLATVECMVEFLYSEDYAINGASLQHVATNAWTLPANVTSSTAGANGKVVVTAQPQNGSLPPQILRQILLCHVDVNAIGHHFKLPKLCQKALTYIETMLRDGGSLAVFSDVAIAAYKSSDDEKLHDLISSFASKHIDELLNTPGFDRASSVVGSGLLKTAAAKLRASQDRQSVQESTKERVKLIALQDELESLKQKLKSLTLEHETLSRDHEMETKKTAVILAQRNTHKQALDDEKEKTVALNHELALLKKQVASTTVERDEFVKCYEAEKKQATTERNKHKQALNDETERAKVISARCETLNKLLAAEKQKTAAAVSERDNLEKALGTEKQRAAGLTDQRDNFRRERNIQAKTIVNTLNKDNEIVAKIVEINECRNCGIPFGGRIENSSTRSGLFQPSFGRADVEFDRP
;
A
#
# COMPACT_ATOMS: atom_id res chain seq x y z
N MET A 1 46.55 -27.90 65.82
CA MET A 1 45.42 -27.84 66.78
C MET A 1 45.24 -26.38 67.16
N ALA A 2 44.01 -25.89 67.30
CA ALA A 2 43.78 -24.58 67.90
C ALA A 2 43.87 -24.71 69.43
N THR A 3 44.66 -23.86 70.08
CA THR A 3 44.66 -23.76 71.55
C THR A 3 43.33 -23.19 72.02
N PRO A 4 42.70 -23.75 73.08
CA PRO A 4 41.54 -23.11 73.68
C PRO A 4 41.96 -21.75 74.26
N ALA A 5 41.32 -20.67 73.82
CA ALA A 5 41.55 -19.35 74.38
C ALA A 5 41.06 -19.32 75.84
N ALA A 6 41.90 -18.82 76.75
CA ALA A 6 41.50 -18.63 78.14
C ALA A 6 40.39 -17.57 78.22
N ASN A 7 39.39 -17.79 79.07
CA ASN A 7 38.30 -16.84 79.27
C ASN A 7 38.81 -15.59 80.00
N PRO A 8 38.73 -14.37 79.42
CA PRO A 8 39.22 -13.14 80.06
C PRO A 8 38.60 -12.88 81.44
N ALA A 9 37.36 -13.31 81.69
CA ALA A 9 36.72 -13.16 83.01
C ALA A 9 37.42 -13.99 84.10
N MET A 10 37.88 -15.21 83.77
CA MET A 10 38.64 -16.07 84.68
C MET A 10 40.04 -15.49 84.96
N LEU A 11 40.67 -14.90 83.93
CA LEU A 11 41.96 -14.23 84.09
C LEU A 11 41.83 -12.99 85.00
N ALA A 12 40.79 -12.18 84.82
CA ALA A 12 40.50 -11.03 85.68
C ALA A 12 40.25 -11.43 87.15
N GLU A 13 39.59 -12.58 87.41
CA GLU A 13 39.44 -13.12 88.77
C GLU A 13 40.80 -13.52 89.38
N LEU A 14 41.67 -14.20 88.61
CA LEU A 14 43.01 -14.58 89.07
C LEU A 14 43.87 -13.36 89.42
N MET A 15 43.79 -12.28 88.62
CA MET A 15 44.44 -11.00 88.92
C MET A 15 43.91 -10.38 90.21
N GLY A 16 42.58 -10.30 90.37
CA GLY A 16 41.95 -9.69 91.55
C GLY A 16 42.16 -10.48 92.84
N ALA A 17 42.30 -11.80 92.75
CA ALA A 17 42.49 -12.67 93.90
C ALA A 17 43.98 -12.91 94.28
N GLY A 18 44.94 -12.58 93.40
CA GLY A 18 46.38 -12.80 93.63
C GLY A 18 46.80 -14.28 93.80
N LYS A 19 45.88 -15.23 93.67
CA LYS A 19 46.14 -16.66 93.85
C LYS A 19 47.14 -17.15 92.80
N PHE A 20 48.13 -17.95 93.21
CA PHE A 20 49.18 -18.52 92.35
C PHE A 20 50.12 -17.50 91.69
N SER A 21 50.16 -16.24 92.16
CA SER A 21 51.14 -15.25 91.69
C SER A 21 52.58 -15.67 92.03
N ASP A 22 53.45 -15.65 91.02
CA ASP A 22 54.89 -15.92 91.14
C ASP A 22 55.76 -14.71 90.72
N LEU A 23 55.13 -13.59 90.36
CA LEU A 23 55.72 -12.28 90.08
C LEU A 23 55.03 -11.23 90.94
N THR A 24 55.80 -10.32 91.55
CA THR A 24 55.25 -9.11 92.18
C THR A 24 55.82 -7.88 91.49
N LEU A 25 54.95 -7.10 90.84
CA LEU A 25 55.29 -5.83 90.23
C LEU A 25 55.05 -4.72 91.27
N ILE A 26 56.02 -3.83 91.48
CA ILE A 26 55.93 -2.73 92.45
C ILE A 26 56.06 -1.40 91.73
N CYS A 27 55.05 -0.55 91.85
CA CYS A 27 55.06 0.82 91.33
C CYS A 27 54.57 1.77 92.43
N GLN A 28 55.33 2.84 92.70
CA GLN A 28 55.02 3.87 93.70
C GLN A 28 54.59 3.31 95.08
N GLY A 29 55.15 2.16 95.48
CA GLY A 29 54.84 1.47 96.75
C GLY A 29 53.63 0.53 96.69
N LYS A 30 52.74 0.64 95.69
CA LYS A 30 51.67 -0.34 95.44
C LYS A 30 52.28 -1.60 94.83
N GLN A 31 51.82 -2.75 95.32
CA GLN A 31 52.22 -4.07 94.83
C GLN A 31 51.10 -4.68 93.99
N PHE A 32 51.48 -5.37 92.92
CA PHE A 32 50.60 -6.11 92.03
C PHE A 32 51.08 -7.55 91.95
N HIS A 33 50.25 -8.51 92.32
CA HIS A 33 50.58 -9.93 92.35
C HIS A 33 50.18 -10.58 91.02
N LEU A 34 51.17 -10.88 90.20
CA LEU A 34 51.04 -11.26 88.79
C LEU A 34 51.58 -12.67 88.53
N HIS A 35 51.30 -13.20 87.34
CA HIS A 35 51.69 -14.55 86.92
C HIS A 35 52.71 -14.46 85.78
N LYS A 36 53.93 -14.98 85.96
CA LYS A 36 55.00 -14.96 84.95
C LYS A 36 54.55 -15.58 83.63
N SER A 37 53.77 -16.65 83.66
CA SER A 37 53.23 -17.32 82.46
C SER A 37 52.34 -16.43 81.59
N LEU A 38 51.65 -15.44 82.17
CA LEU A 38 50.80 -14.49 81.44
C LEU A 38 51.56 -13.21 81.04
N VAL A 39 52.48 -12.74 81.90
CA VAL A 39 53.24 -11.51 81.63
C VAL A 39 54.38 -11.74 80.64
N CYS A 40 55.16 -12.81 80.79
CA CYS A 40 56.31 -13.10 79.92
C CYS A 40 55.90 -13.56 78.50
N THR A 41 54.70 -14.11 78.33
CA THR A 41 54.16 -14.48 77.00
C THR A 41 53.67 -13.28 76.20
N GLN A 42 53.42 -12.14 76.86
CA GLN A 42 52.99 -10.89 76.23
C GLN A 42 54.13 -9.88 76.11
N SER A 43 55.00 -9.75 77.14
CA SER A 43 56.17 -8.88 77.14
C SER A 43 57.48 -9.68 77.06
N PRO A 44 58.19 -9.66 75.90
CA PRO A 44 59.52 -10.24 75.81
C PRO A 44 60.56 -9.45 76.63
N VAL A 45 60.30 -8.17 76.91
CA VAL A 45 61.16 -7.33 77.77
C VAL A 45 61.10 -7.80 79.21
N ILE A 46 59.89 -8.01 79.77
CA ILE A 46 59.74 -8.52 81.14
C ILE A 46 60.28 -9.96 81.23
N ALA A 47 60.07 -10.80 80.22
CA ALA A 47 60.68 -12.13 80.15
C ALA A 47 62.21 -12.07 80.25
N ALA A 48 62.86 -11.23 79.44
CA ALA A 48 64.32 -11.06 79.44
C ALA A 48 64.86 -10.49 80.77
N ILE A 49 64.14 -9.55 81.40
CA ILE A 49 64.49 -9.00 82.73
C ILE A 49 64.47 -10.11 83.79
N LEU A 50 63.41 -10.92 83.81
CA LEU A 50 63.24 -11.99 84.80
C LEU A 50 64.22 -13.15 84.58
N GLU A 51 64.51 -13.51 83.31
CA GLU A 51 65.57 -14.46 82.98
C GLU A 51 66.95 -13.96 83.44
N LYS A 52 67.26 -12.68 83.24
CA LYS A 52 68.54 -12.10 83.64
C LYS A 52 68.69 -12.09 85.17
N ALA A 53 67.62 -11.74 85.90
CA ALA A 53 67.60 -11.80 87.36
C ALA A 53 67.82 -13.25 87.87
N PHE A 54 67.21 -14.24 87.23
CA PHE A 54 67.39 -15.65 87.59
C PHE A 54 68.83 -16.15 87.34
N LYS A 55 69.44 -15.78 86.20
CA LYS A 55 70.82 -16.19 85.84
C LYS A 55 71.87 -15.62 86.81
N VAL A 56 71.69 -14.40 87.31
CA VAL A 56 72.58 -13.79 88.33
C VAL A 56 72.57 -14.58 89.64
N HIS A 57 71.46 -15.26 89.98
CA HIS A 57 71.34 -16.05 91.21
C HIS A 57 72.13 -17.38 91.20
N HIS A 58 72.68 -17.78 90.06
CA HIS A 58 73.42 -19.03 89.88
C HIS A 58 74.95 -18.86 89.70
N ASP A 59 75.47 -17.62 89.73
CA ASP A 59 76.92 -17.35 89.75
C ASP A 59 77.39 -17.08 91.20
N PRO A 60 78.09 -18.04 91.86
CA PRO A 60 78.55 -17.88 93.23
C PRO A 60 79.66 -16.82 93.39
N GLY A 61 80.23 -16.28 92.30
CA GLY A 61 81.21 -15.19 92.37
C GLY A 61 80.60 -13.80 92.67
N SER A 62 79.32 -13.58 92.37
CA SER A 62 78.72 -12.23 92.29
C SER A 62 78.05 -11.75 93.60
N LEU A 63 78.54 -12.22 94.76
CA LEU A 63 77.83 -12.17 96.04
C LEU A 63 77.55 -10.77 96.64
N LYS A 64 78.11 -9.69 96.08
CA LYS A 64 77.98 -8.32 96.62
C LYS A 64 76.82 -7.49 96.05
N ALA A 65 76.14 -7.94 94.99
CA ALA A 65 75.00 -7.23 94.41
C ALA A 65 73.63 -7.77 94.88
N ALA A 66 73.52 -9.09 95.13
CA ALA A 66 72.24 -9.74 95.47
C ALA A 66 71.75 -9.46 96.90
N ALA A 67 72.65 -9.08 97.81
CA ALA A 67 72.40 -8.96 99.26
C ALA A 67 71.43 -7.82 99.69
N LYS A 68 70.76 -7.15 98.75
CA LYS A 68 69.71 -6.14 99.02
C LYS A 68 68.33 -6.53 98.44
N LEU A 69 68.19 -7.76 97.94
CA LEU A 69 66.96 -8.30 97.33
C LEU A 69 66.55 -9.66 97.88
N ALA A 70 67.35 -10.26 98.78
CA ALA A 70 67.15 -11.59 99.32
C ALA A 70 67.05 -11.57 100.85
N ASP A 71 65.84 -11.31 101.35
CA ASP A 71 65.42 -11.72 102.69
C ASP A 71 64.07 -12.45 102.59
N THR A 72 63.85 -13.44 103.44
CA THR A 72 62.66 -14.32 103.51
C THR A 72 62.20 -15.02 102.22
N SER A 73 62.75 -16.22 101.99
CA SER A 73 62.05 -17.48 101.63
C SER A 73 61.08 -17.60 100.42
N THR A 74 60.60 -16.54 99.76
CA THR A 74 59.61 -16.66 98.67
C THR A 74 60.26 -16.64 97.29
N GLN A 75 59.94 -17.61 96.43
CA GLN A 75 60.41 -17.69 95.03
C GLN A 75 59.79 -16.64 94.09
N THR A 76 59.02 -15.69 94.63
CA THR A 76 58.35 -14.61 93.92
C THR A 76 59.38 -13.62 93.38
N SER A 77 59.44 -13.44 92.07
CA SER A 77 60.35 -12.45 91.48
C SER A 77 59.76 -11.05 91.63
N ILE A 78 60.58 -10.05 91.97
CA ILE A 78 60.13 -8.66 92.15
C ILE A 78 60.56 -7.81 90.95
N LEU A 79 59.63 -7.05 90.38
CA LEU A 79 59.85 -6.12 89.28
C LEU A 79 59.44 -4.70 89.70
N HIS A 80 60.40 -3.78 89.82
CA HIS A 80 60.10 -2.38 90.12
C HIS A 80 59.88 -1.57 88.84
N ILE A 81 58.77 -0.84 88.75
CA ILE A 81 58.51 0.15 87.71
C ILE A 81 58.49 1.54 88.36
N THR A 82 59.40 2.41 87.94
CA THR A 82 59.60 3.75 88.51
C THR A 82 59.51 4.88 87.47
N GLU A 83 59.58 4.55 86.18
CA GLU A 83 59.55 5.52 85.07
C GLU A 83 58.12 5.95 84.67
N PHE A 84 57.10 5.20 85.12
CA PHE A 84 55.68 5.43 84.80
C PHE A 84 54.87 5.67 86.08
N ASP A 85 53.74 6.38 85.94
CA ASP A 85 52.81 6.60 87.03
C ASP A 85 51.96 5.37 87.36
N LEU A 86 51.31 5.40 88.52
CA LEU A 86 50.56 4.27 89.02
C LEU A 86 49.31 3.93 88.18
N ALA A 87 48.62 4.91 87.62
CA ALA A 87 47.43 4.67 86.80
C ALA A 87 47.80 4.08 85.43
N THR A 88 48.89 4.54 84.82
CA THR A 88 49.46 3.94 83.60
C THR A 88 49.89 2.48 83.84
N VAL A 89 50.51 2.18 84.98
CA VAL A 89 50.85 0.79 85.37
C VAL A 89 49.59 -0.04 85.66
N GLU A 90 48.56 0.51 86.29
CA GLU A 90 47.27 -0.16 86.49
C GLU A 90 46.61 -0.56 85.16
N CYS A 91 46.61 0.34 84.17
CA CYS A 91 46.07 0.05 82.84
C CYS A 91 46.88 -1.03 82.10
N MET A 92 48.22 -1.02 82.22
CA MET A 92 49.05 -2.11 81.67
C MET A 92 48.74 -3.45 82.36
N VAL A 93 48.58 -3.47 83.69
CA VAL A 93 48.27 -4.69 84.45
C VAL A 93 46.88 -5.24 84.11
N GLU A 94 45.86 -4.39 84.00
CA GLU A 94 44.51 -4.82 83.57
C GLU A 94 44.52 -5.41 82.15
N PHE A 95 45.28 -4.81 81.24
CA PHE A 95 45.41 -5.28 79.87
C PHE A 95 46.01 -6.69 79.79
N LEU A 96 47.04 -6.97 80.60
CA LEU A 96 47.72 -8.28 80.62
C LEU A 96 46.80 -9.45 81.01
N TYR A 97 45.62 -9.19 81.58
CA TYR A 97 44.64 -10.22 81.96
C TYR A 97 43.33 -10.18 81.16
N SER A 98 42.93 -9.01 80.63
CA SER A 98 41.64 -8.84 79.96
C SER A 98 41.71 -8.53 78.46
N GLU A 99 42.90 -8.25 77.92
CA GLU A 99 43.13 -7.60 76.61
C GLU A 99 42.40 -6.26 76.44
N ASP A 100 42.04 -5.61 77.55
CA ASP A 100 41.39 -4.31 77.61
C ASP A 100 41.89 -3.49 78.82
N TYR A 101 41.58 -2.19 78.89
CA TYR A 101 41.81 -1.40 80.09
C TYR A 101 40.87 -0.20 80.17
N ALA A 102 40.53 0.21 81.40
CA ALA A 102 39.72 1.40 81.63
C ALA A 102 40.43 2.38 82.56
N ILE A 103 40.60 3.63 82.11
CA ILE A 103 41.14 4.71 82.93
C ILE A 103 40.13 5.06 84.03
N ASN A 104 40.50 4.80 85.27
CA ASN A 104 39.69 5.11 86.44
C ASN A 104 39.57 6.63 86.62
N GLY A 105 38.36 7.18 86.47
CA GLY A 105 38.12 8.62 86.71
C GLY A 105 38.53 9.08 88.12
N ALA A 106 38.46 8.20 89.12
CA ALA A 106 38.94 8.46 90.48
C ALA A 106 40.47 8.69 90.54
N SER A 107 41.26 8.01 89.70
CA SER A 107 42.72 8.22 89.62
C SER A 107 43.06 9.58 89.01
N LEU A 108 42.21 10.12 88.13
CA LEU A 108 42.36 11.47 87.57
C LEU A 108 42.00 12.59 88.57
N GLN A 109 41.07 12.33 89.50
CA GLN A 109 40.61 13.33 90.48
C GLN A 109 41.72 13.85 91.39
N HIS A 110 42.75 13.04 91.69
CA HIS A 110 43.90 13.47 92.49
C HIS A 110 44.73 14.61 91.88
N VAL A 111 44.56 14.89 90.58
CA VAL A 111 45.21 16.00 89.86
C VAL A 111 44.26 17.20 89.67
N ALA A 112 42.95 17.01 89.87
CA ALA A 112 41.90 17.99 89.60
C ALA A 112 41.27 18.54 90.91
N THR A 113 42.04 19.31 91.67
CA THR A 113 41.63 19.88 92.98
C THR A 113 40.44 20.85 92.95
N ASN A 114 39.90 21.19 91.77
CA ASN A 114 38.91 22.26 91.57
C ASN A 114 37.54 21.72 91.12
N ALA A 115 36.74 21.27 92.10
CA ALA A 115 35.27 21.33 92.10
C ALA A 115 34.51 20.88 90.82
N TRP A 116 34.81 19.71 90.26
CA TRP A 116 33.92 19.05 89.27
C TRP A 116 33.34 17.75 89.82
N THR A 117 32.06 17.78 90.18
CA THR A 117 31.25 16.58 90.44
C THR A 117 30.75 15.99 89.12
N LEU A 118 30.90 14.68 88.93
CA LEU A 118 30.31 13.98 87.77
C LEU A 118 28.79 14.21 87.74
N PRO A 119 28.19 14.55 86.58
CA PRO A 119 26.74 14.50 86.41
C PRO A 119 26.21 13.09 86.67
N ALA A 120 25.14 12.97 87.45
CA ALA A 120 24.53 11.68 87.84
C ALA A 120 23.89 10.88 86.69
N ASN A 121 24.11 11.29 85.43
CA ASN A 121 23.56 10.69 84.20
C ASN A 121 24.62 9.89 83.40
N VAL A 122 25.81 9.63 83.97
CA VAL A 122 26.74 8.63 83.43
C VAL A 122 26.26 7.25 83.87
N THR A 123 25.30 6.68 83.14
CA THR A 123 24.61 5.45 83.52
C THR A 123 25.58 4.26 83.58
N SER A 124 25.88 3.81 84.81
CA SER A 124 26.82 2.72 85.07
C SER A 124 26.35 1.40 84.48
N SER A 125 27.02 0.89 83.45
CA SER A 125 26.73 -0.40 82.84
C SER A 125 27.76 -1.47 83.23
N THR A 126 27.62 -2.03 84.43
CA THR A 126 28.26 -3.31 84.80
C THR A 126 27.62 -3.93 86.04
N ALA A 127 27.31 -5.22 85.99
CA ALA A 127 27.09 -6.01 87.20
C ALA A 127 28.47 -6.49 87.72
N GLY A 128 29.08 -5.71 88.61
CA GLY A 128 30.39 -6.02 89.19
C GLY A 128 30.61 -5.28 90.50
N ALA A 129 30.96 -6.00 91.58
CA ALA A 129 30.79 -5.51 92.96
C ALA A 129 31.78 -4.42 93.42
N ASN A 130 32.76 -4.02 92.60
CA ASN A 130 33.92 -3.22 93.03
C ASN A 130 33.99 -1.80 92.40
N GLY A 131 32.88 -1.05 92.42
CA GLY A 131 32.88 0.44 92.35
C GLY A 131 33.57 1.12 91.15
N LYS A 132 33.92 0.40 90.08
CA LYS A 132 34.77 0.90 89.00
C LYS A 132 33.95 1.72 88.00
N VAL A 133 34.18 3.04 87.94
CA VAL A 133 33.62 3.91 86.91
C VAL A 133 34.37 3.67 85.60
N VAL A 134 33.89 2.70 84.82
CA VAL A 134 34.39 2.40 83.48
C VAL A 134 33.93 3.49 82.52
N VAL A 135 34.83 4.42 82.18
CA VAL A 135 34.60 5.41 81.12
C VAL A 135 34.93 4.79 79.76
N THR A 136 34.14 3.79 79.35
CA THR A 136 34.09 3.37 77.94
C THR A 136 33.45 4.49 77.15
N ALA A 137 34.20 5.09 76.23
CA ALA A 137 33.78 6.27 75.48
C ALA A 137 32.68 5.95 74.45
N GLN A 138 31.42 5.90 74.89
CA GLN A 138 30.24 5.86 74.03
C GLN A 138 29.42 7.16 74.25
N PRO A 139 29.39 8.09 73.29
CA PRO A 139 28.91 9.46 73.53
C PRO A 139 27.38 9.53 73.67
N GLN A 140 26.91 9.96 74.84
CA GLN A 140 25.50 10.27 75.13
C GLN A 140 25.33 11.78 75.34
N ASN A 141 25.26 12.53 74.23
CA ASN A 141 24.87 13.95 74.11
C ASN A 141 25.56 15.03 74.99
N GLY A 142 26.49 14.68 75.87
CA GLY A 142 27.32 15.64 76.61
C GLY A 142 28.76 15.68 76.10
N SER A 143 29.23 16.83 75.62
CA SER A 143 30.65 17.03 75.33
C SER A 143 31.44 17.08 76.65
N LEU A 144 32.53 16.30 76.74
CA LEU A 144 33.39 16.29 77.92
C LEU A 144 34.13 17.63 78.07
N PRO A 145 34.24 18.20 79.29
CA PRO A 145 35.07 19.37 79.53
C PRO A 145 36.50 19.16 79.00
N PRO A 146 37.08 20.11 78.23
CA PRO A 146 38.38 19.92 77.58
C PRO A 146 39.51 19.50 78.54
N GLN A 147 39.49 19.98 79.77
CA GLN A 147 40.48 19.64 80.81
C GLN A 147 40.44 18.14 81.17
N ILE A 148 39.25 17.53 81.16
CA ILE A 148 39.05 16.10 81.46
C ILE A 148 39.41 15.25 80.24
N LEU A 149 38.96 15.66 79.05
CA LEU A 149 39.34 15.01 77.78
C LEU A 149 40.87 14.99 77.60
N ARG A 150 41.55 16.11 77.92
CA ARG A 150 43.01 16.23 77.95
C ARG A 150 43.65 15.21 78.89
N GLN A 151 43.15 15.06 80.12
CA GLN A 151 43.69 14.10 81.09
C GLN A 151 43.55 12.66 80.60
N ILE A 152 42.37 12.28 80.09
CA ILE A 152 42.14 10.91 79.58
C ILE A 152 43.02 10.61 78.36
N LEU A 153 43.14 11.56 77.41
CA LEU A 153 44.02 11.42 76.24
C LEU A 153 45.50 11.30 76.63
N LEU A 154 45.97 12.06 77.63
CA LEU A 154 47.34 11.94 78.13
C LEU A 154 47.59 10.57 78.77
N CYS A 155 46.69 10.08 79.62
CA CYS A 155 46.81 8.72 80.16
C CYS A 155 46.80 7.64 79.05
N HIS A 156 46.03 7.80 77.97
CA HIS A 156 46.14 6.86 76.83
C HIS A 156 47.50 6.97 76.10
N VAL A 157 48.09 8.17 76.00
CA VAL A 157 49.45 8.37 75.46
C VAL A 157 50.50 7.68 76.34
N ASP A 158 50.42 7.83 77.66
CA ASP A 158 51.36 7.20 78.58
C ASP A 158 51.15 5.67 78.68
N VAL A 159 49.93 5.18 78.45
CA VAL A 159 49.65 3.75 78.26
C VAL A 159 50.17 3.22 76.90
N ASN A 160 50.22 4.04 75.84
CA ASN A 160 50.97 3.69 74.63
C ASN A 160 52.48 3.63 74.91
N ALA A 161 53.03 4.59 75.66
CA ALA A 161 54.44 4.66 76.04
C ALA A 161 54.90 3.44 76.85
N ILE A 162 54.20 3.07 77.92
CA ILE A 162 54.52 1.87 78.72
C ILE A 162 54.40 0.59 77.87
N GLY A 163 53.40 0.53 76.99
CA GLY A 163 53.25 -0.54 76.01
C GLY A 163 54.44 -0.63 75.06
N HIS A 164 54.94 0.51 74.57
CA HIS A 164 56.11 0.56 73.68
C HIS A 164 57.40 0.19 74.42
N HIS A 165 57.57 0.63 75.67
CA HIS A 165 58.71 0.32 76.52
C HIS A 165 58.82 -1.20 76.76
N PHE A 166 57.74 -1.84 77.24
CA PHE A 166 57.73 -3.29 77.53
C PHE A 166 57.43 -4.17 76.30
N LYS A 167 57.34 -3.58 75.09
CA LYS A 167 57.05 -4.25 73.82
C LYS A 167 55.78 -5.11 73.87
N LEU A 168 54.67 -4.48 74.28
CA LEU A 168 53.31 -4.99 74.33
C LEU A 168 52.51 -4.45 73.11
N PRO A 169 52.67 -4.98 71.90
CA PRO A 169 52.12 -4.37 70.68
C PRO A 169 50.59 -4.28 70.66
N LYS A 170 49.89 -5.23 71.30
CA LYS A 170 48.43 -5.15 71.45
C LYS A 170 48.00 -3.97 72.32
N LEU A 171 48.74 -3.66 73.39
CA LEU A 171 48.47 -2.52 74.27
C LEU A 171 48.68 -1.19 73.55
N CYS A 172 49.78 -1.06 72.80
CA CYS A 172 50.01 0.08 71.91
C CYS A 172 48.83 0.28 70.94
N GLN A 173 48.38 -0.79 70.26
CA GLN A 173 47.26 -0.75 69.33
C GLN A 173 45.92 -0.38 70.01
N LYS A 174 45.65 -0.90 71.21
CA LYS A 174 44.46 -0.57 71.98
C LYS A 174 44.45 0.91 72.39
N ALA A 175 45.58 1.42 72.88
CA ALA A 175 45.76 2.83 73.21
C ALA A 175 45.60 3.76 71.99
N LEU A 176 46.21 3.42 70.85
CA LEU A 176 46.04 4.14 69.59
C LEU A 176 44.58 4.20 69.15
N THR A 177 43.84 3.08 69.30
CA THR A 177 42.41 3.01 68.98
C THR A 177 41.62 4.00 69.84
N TYR A 178 41.87 4.06 71.15
CA TYR A 178 41.20 5.01 72.03
C TYR A 178 41.57 6.47 71.75
N ILE A 179 42.86 6.77 71.49
CA ILE A 179 43.31 8.11 71.10
C ILE A 179 42.63 8.55 69.80
N GLU A 180 42.58 7.68 68.77
CA GLU A 180 41.92 8.02 67.50
C GLU A 180 40.41 8.26 67.70
N THR A 181 39.71 7.39 68.42
CA THR A 181 38.27 7.56 68.71
C THR A 181 38.00 8.87 69.46
N MET A 182 38.76 9.16 70.52
CA MET A 182 38.57 10.38 71.32
C MET A 182 38.90 11.67 70.54
N LEU A 183 39.93 11.64 69.68
CA LEU A 183 40.24 12.77 68.80
C LEU A 183 39.17 12.97 67.71
N ARG A 184 38.59 11.88 67.19
CA ARG A 184 37.57 11.91 66.13
C ARG A 184 36.19 12.35 66.62
N ASP A 185 35.72 11.78 67.73
CA ASP A 185 34.30 11.83 68.11
C ASP A 185 33.97 13.04 69.03
N GLY A 186 34.99 13.74 69.52
CA GLY A 186 34.82 14.93 70.36
C GLY A 186 36.11 15.71 70.64
N GLY A 187 37.14 15.56 69.79
CA GLY A 187 38.47 16.12 70.00
C GLY A 187 38.49 17.65 69.98
N SER A 188 38.33 18.28 71.14
CA SER A 188 38.52 19.72 71.29
C SER A 188 39.96 20.10 70.90
N LEU A 189 40.14 20.82 69.79
CA LEU A 189 41.47 21.15 69.25
C LEU A 189 42.37 21.85 70.28
N ALA A 190 41.79 22.57 71.24
CA ALA A 190 42.48 23.17 72.37
C ALA A 190 43.29 22.18 73.25
N VAL A 191 42.97 20.88 73.23
CA VAL A 191 43.76 19.85 73.95
C VAL A 191 44.84 19.20 73.08
N PHE A 192 44.74 19.33 71.76
CA PHE A 192 45.61 18.63 70.82
C PHE A 192 47.09 18.96 71.03
N SER A 193 47.42 20.23 71.26
CA SER A 193 48.81 20.68 71.41
C SER A 193 49.53 19.96 72.56
N ASP A 194 48.86 19.78 73.69
CA ASP A 194 49.46 19.13 74.86
C ASP A 194 49.56 17.60 74.68
N VAL A 195 48.55 16.98 74.05
CA VAL A 195 48.56 15.54 73.70
C VAL A 195 49.68 15.23 72.70
N ALA A 196 49.87 16.10 71.70
CA ALA A 196 50.96 15.98 70.73
C ALA A 196 52.34 16.18 71.37
N ILE A 197 52.49 17.16 72.27
CA ILE A 197 53.74 17.38 73.02
C ILE A 197 54.08 16.18 73.93
N ALA A 198 53.08 15.52 74.50
CA ALA A 198 53.29 14.29 75.29
C ALA A 198 53.66 13.10 74.39
N ALA A 199 52.91 12.87 73.31
CA ALA A 199 53.11 11.74 72.40
C ALA A 199 54.53 11.63 71.83
N TYR A 200 55.15 12.78 71.51
CA TYR A 200 56.53 12.88 71.02
C TYR A 200 57.59 12.98 72.13
N LYS A 201 57.20 12.89 73.41
CA LYS A 201 58.11 12.93 74.58
C LYS A 201 58.12 11.66 75.41
N SER A 202 56.99 10.96 75.56
CA SER A 202 56.91 9.72 76.34
C SER A 202 56.97 8.44 75.50
N SER A 203 56.67 8.49 74.20
CA SER A 203 56.66 7.29 73.34
C SER A 203 57.48 7.46 72.05
N ASP A 204 58.24 6.42 71.69
CA ASP A 204 58.89 6.24 70.39
C ASP A 204 58.03 5.41 69.41
N ASP A 205 56.72 5.25 69.68
CA ASP A 205 55.80 4.56 68.76
C ASP A 205 55.51 5.42 67.52
N GLU A 206 56.18 5.11 66.41
CA GLU A 206 55.97 5.74 65.10
C GLU A 206 54.47 5.80 64.71
N LYS A 207 53.67 4.81 65.13
CA LYS A 207 52.21 4.80 64.84
C LYS A 207 51.44 5.86 65.62
N LEU A 208 51.90 6.21 66.82
CA LEU A 208 51.34 7.33 67.59
C LEU A 208 51.73 8.66 66.93
N HIS A 209 53.00 8.78 66.50
CA HIS A 209 53.50 9.97 65.81
C HIS A 209 52.78 10.20 64.48
N ASP A 210 52.52 9.14 63.71
CA ASP A 210 51.74 9.15 62.48
C ASP A 210 50.25 9.48 62.73
N LEU A 211 49.63 8.94 63.79
CA LEU A 211 48.25 9.27 64.17
C LEU A 211 48.12 10.77 64.50
N ILE A 212 49.01 11.29 65.33
CA ILE A 212 49.06 12.70 65.75
C ILE A 212 49.35 13.63 64.54
N SER A 213 50.31 13.27 63.67
CA SER A 213 50.61 14.03 62.44
C SER A 213 49.46 13.98 61.42
N SER A 214 48.81 12.82 61.28
CA SER A 214 47.64 12.62 60.41
C SER A 214 46.48 13.51 60.86
N PHE A 215 46.16 13.51 62.16
CA PHE A 215 45.15 14.40 62.75
C PHE A 215 45.52 15.88 62.56
N ALA A 216 46.73 16.29 62.94
CA ALA A 216 47.20 17.67 62.79
C ALA A 216 47.09 18.17 61.34
N SER A 217 47.44 17.33 60.37
CA SER A 217 47.37 17.69 58.95
C SER A 217 45.93 17.84 58.43
N LYS A 218 44.92 17.25 59.09
CA LYS A 218 43.50 17.32 58.70
C LYS A 218 42.83 18.58 59.22
N HIS A 219 43.24 19.04 60.41
CA HIS A 219 42.69 20.21 61.11
C HIS A 219 43.66 21.38 61.15
N ILE A 220 44.59 21.47 60.19
CA ILE A 220 45.72 22.42 60.26
C ILE A 220 45.25 23.87 60.28
N ASP A 221 44.23 24.23 59.49
CA ASP A 221 43.69 25.59 59.42
C ASP A 221 43.01 26.01 60.73
N GLU A 222 42.40 25.07 61.45
CA GLU A 222 41.78 25.28 62.77
C GLU A 222 42.85 25.31 63.88
N LEU A 223 43.87 24.44 63.78
CA LEU A 223 44.97 24.34 64.74
C LEU A 223 45.91 25.55 64.70
N LEU A 224 46.13 26.16 63.53
CA LEU A 224 46.88 27.41 63.41
C LEU A 224 46.23 28.58 64.17
N ASN A 225 44.92 28.50 64.43
CA ASN A 225 44.18 29.47 65.24
C ASN A 225 44.03 29.05 66.72
N THR A 226 44.59 27.89 67.11
CA THR A 226 44.44 27.32 68.46
C THR A 226 45.60 27.73 69.38
N PRO A 227 45.33 28.38 70.54
CA PRO A 227 46.38 28.86 71.45
C PRO A 227 47.34 27.75 71.94
N GLY A 228 48.62 27.93 71.65
CA GLY A 228 49.68 26.99 72.06
C GLY A 228 50.07 25.95 71.01
N PHE A 229 49.45 25.95 69.83
CA PHE A 229 49.88 25.11 68.71
C PHE A 229 51.35 25.36 68.33
N ASP A 230 51.86 26.57 68.51
CA ASP A 230 53.29 26.93 68.30
C ASP A 230 54.27 26.10 69.14
N ARG A 231 53.84 25.64 70.33
CA ARG A 231 54.65 24.77 71.19
C ARG A 231 54.63 23.31 70.74
N ALA A 232 53.59 22.91 69.99
CA ALA A 232 53.47 21.59 69.42
C ALA A 232 54.15 21.51 68.04
N SER A 233 54.05 22.57 67.23
CA SER A 233 54.65 22.61 65.88
C SER A 233 56.18 22.48 65.91
N SER A 234 56.85 22.96 66.95
CA SER A 234 58.30 22.75 67.15
C SER A 234 58.69 21.28 67.43
N VAL A 235 57.74 20.45 67.87
CA VAL A 235 57.96 19.03 68.19
C VAL A 235 57.45 18.12 67.08
N VAL A 236 56.22 18.35 66.61
CA VAL A 236 55.55 17.59 65.53
C VAL A 236 56.10 17.97 64.15
N GLY A 237 56.82 19.09 64.01
CA GLY A 237 57.14 19.74 62.74
C GLY A 237 57.75 18.84 61.65
N SER A 238 58.60 17.87 62.01
CA SER A 238 59.19 16.95 61.04
C SER A 238 58.17 15.95 60.47
N GLY A 239 57.18 15.51 61.26
CA GLY A 239 56.04 14.73 60.83
C GLY A 239 55.04 15.58 60.05
N LEU A 240 54.67 16.75 60.61
CA LEU A 240 53.74 17.70 60.01
C LEU A 240 54.17 18.11 58.59
N LEU A 241 55.46 18.43 58.39
CA LEU A 241 56.00 18.80 57.08
C LEU A 241 56.00 17.62 56.10
N LYS A 242 56.26 16.38 56.54
CA LYS A 242 56.14 15.18 55.69
C LYS A 242 54.68 14.99 55.24
N THR A 243 53.71 15.05 56.15
CA THR A 243 52.28 14.84 55.84
C THR A 243 51.72 15.99 54.99
N ALA A 244 52.13 17.23 55.25
CA ALA A 244 51.77 18.40 54.44
C ALA A 244 52.36 18.31 53.02
N ALA A 245 53.63 17.93 52.88
CA ALA A 245 54.26 17.72 51.57
C ALA A 245 53.60 16.57 50.78
N ALA A 246 53.19 15.49 51.46
CA ALA A 246 52.42 14.40 50.84
C ALA A 246 51.03 14.86 50.36
N LYS A 247 50.32 15.67 51.16
CA LYS A 247 49.05 16.28 50.77
C LYS A 247 49.20 17.27 49.60
N LEU A 248 50.22 18.12 49.61
CA LEU A 248 50.53 19.03 48.52
C LEU A 248 50.76 18.28 47.21
N ARG A 249 51.63 17.25 47.21
CA ARG A 249 51.85 16.37 46.05
C ARG A 249 50.53 15.75 45.56
N ALA A 250 49.77 15.11 46.45
CA ALA A 250 48.49 14.52 46.09
C ALA A 250 47.44 15.52 45.54
N SER A 251 47.49 16.79 45.96
CA SER A 251 46.65 17.86 45.40
C SER A 251 47.15 18.33 44.02
N GLN A 252 48.46 18.43 43.83
CA GLN A 252 49.11 18.79 42.57
C GLN A 252 48.92 17.70 41.50
N ASP A 253 49.01 16.43 41.88
CA ASP A 253 48.71 15.27 41.03
C ASP A 253 47.24 15.27 40.60
N ARG A 254 46.31 15.54 41.53
CA ARG A 254 44.88 15.69 41.20
C ARG A 254 44.62 16.84 40.24
N GLN A 255 45.25 17.99 40.45
CA GLN A 255 45.09 19.16 39.58
C GLN A 255 45.65 18.88 38.17
N SER A 256 46.80 18.22 38.07
CA SER A 256 47.40 17.75 36.81
C SER A 256 46.48 16.79 36.05
N VAL A 257 45.91 15.79 36.73
CA VAL A 257 44.92 14.86 36.15
C VAL A 257 43.63 15.59 35.74
N GLN A 258 43.18 16.58 36.50
CA GLN A 258 41.96 17.34 36.20
C GLN A 258 42.12 18.26 34.98
N GLU A 259 43.27 18.92 34.82
CA GLU A 259 43.55 19.72 33.62
C GLU A 259 43.75 18.80 32.39
N SER A 260 44.48 17.69 32.52
CA SER A 260 44.67 16.71 31.45
C SER A 260 43.37 16.04 30.98
N THR A 261 42.46 15.70 31.90
CA THR A 261 41.14 15.16 31.54
C THR A 261 40.26 16.20 30.86
N LYS A 262 40.29 17.45 31.32
CA LYS A 262 39.61 18.60 30.69
C LYS A 262 40.13 18.90 29.28
N GLU A 263 41.43 18.74 29.02
CA GLU A 263 42.00 18.79 27.67
C GLU A 263 41.56 17.59 26.81
N ARG A 264 41.60 16.36 27.35
CA ARG A 264 41.14 15.16 26.61
C ARG A 264 39.66 15.24 26.23
N VAL A 265 38.79 15.79 27.09
CA VAL A 265 37.36 16.02 26.77
C VAL A 265 37.20 17.04 25.64
N LYS A 266 37.96 18.14 25.62
CA LYS A 266 37.97 19.08 24.48
C LYS A 266 38.45 18.41 23.19
N LEU A 267 39.49 17.58 23.28
CA LEU A 267 40.08 16.90 22.12
C LEU A 267 39.10 15.89 21.52
N ILE A 268 38.38 15.12 22.35
CA ILE A 268 37.29 14.23 21.92
C ILE A 268 36.17 15.03 21.22
N ALA A 269 35.69 16.13 21.82
CA ALA A 269 34.64 16.95 21.22
C ALA A 269 35.03 17.52 19.83
N LEU A 270 36.26 18.02 19.69
CA LEU A 270 36.80 18.46 18.40
C LEU A 270 36.95 17.31 17.39
N GLN A 271 37.24 16.10 17.86
CA GLN A 271 37.37 14.91 17.02
C GLN A 271 35.99 14.42 16.51
N ASP A 272 34.95 14.52 17.34
CA ASP A 272 33.55 14.25 16.96
C ASP A 272 33.02 15.29 15.96
N GLU A 273 33.32 16.58 16.16
CA GLU A 273 33.00 17.65 15.18
C GLU A 273 33.69 17.40 13.83
N LEU A 274 34.97 17.00 13.85
CA LEU A 274 35.75 16.72 12.65
C LEU A 274 35.20 15.51 11.87
N GLU A 275 34.75 14.46 12.56
CA GLU A 275 34.13 13.31 11.90
C GLU A 275 32.71 13.63 11.38
N SER A 276 31.95 14.46 12.09
CA SER A 276 30.68 15.02 11.60
C SER A 276 30.87 15.85 10.32
N LEU A 277 31.92 16.68 10.26
CA LEU A 277 32.28 17.46 9.07
C LEU A 277 32.70 16.56 7.90
N LYS A 278 33.49 15.50 8.13
CA LYS A 278 33.80 14.49 7.10
C LYS A 278 32.53 13.78 6.60
N GLN A 279 31.57 13.48 7.47
CA GLN A 279 30.33 12.83 7.07
C GLN A 279 29.45 13.76 6.21
N LYS A 280 29.35 15.05 6.58
CA LYS A 280 28.72 16.09 5.76
C LYS A 280 29.42 16.25 4.41
N LEU A 281 30.75 16.25 4.38
CA LEU A 281 31.53 16.34 3.14
C LEU A 281 31.23 15.15 2.21
N LYS A 282 31.22 13.92 2.73
CA LYS A 282 30.83 12.72 1.96
C LYS A 282 29.41 12.82 1.40
N SER A 283 28.46 13.36 2.18
CA SER A 283 27.09 13.60 1.71
C SER A 283 27.05 14.60 0.54
N LEU A 284 27.77 15.73 0.66
CA LEU A 284 27.87 16.75 -0.37
C LEU A 284 28.57 16.24 -1.64
N THR A 285 29.60 15.38 -1.52
CA THR A 285 30.21 14.71 -2.67
C THR A 285 29.20 13.83 -3.41
N LEU A 286 28.43 13.00 -2.68
CA LEU A 286 27.43 12.11 -3.27
C LEU A 286 26.26 12.87 -3.91
N GLU A 287 25.86 13.99 -3.30
CA GLU A 287 24.85 14.92 -3.84
C GLU A 287 25.36 15.57 -5.14
N HIS A 288 26.61 16.08 -5.15
CA HIS A 288 27.25 16.64 -6.33
C HIS A 288 27.41 15.61 -7.46
N GLU A 289 27.84 14.38 -7.16
CA GLU A 289 27.87 13.27 -8.13
C GLU A 289 26.50 12.95 -8.71
N THR A 290 25.44 13.10 -7.91
CA THR A 290 24.05 12.86 -8.35
C THR A 290 23.56 13.98 -9.23
N LEU A 291 23.72 15.25 -8.83
CA LEU A 291 23.45 16.42 -9.66
C LEU A 291 24.25 16.41 -10.97
N SER A 292 25.49 15.94 -10.95
CA SER A 292 26.31 15.78 -12.16
C SER A 292 25.76 14.71 -13.10
N ARG A 293 25.29 13.57 -12.57
CA ARG A 293 24.63 12.51 -13.37
C ARG A 293 23.29 12.99 -13.93
N ASP A 294 22.52 13.75 -13.16
CA ASP A 294 21.24 14.32 -13.60
C ASP A 294 21.45 15.39 -14.68
N HIS A 295 22.48 16.24 -14.55
CA HIS A 295 22.86 17.19 -15.59
C HIS A 295 23.36 16.50 -16.88
N GLU A 296 24.10 15.39 -16.76
CA GLU A 296 24.49 14.56 -17.91
C GLU A 296 23.27 13.88 -18.58
N MET A 297 22.29 13.44 -17.80
CA MET A 297 21.01 12.97 -18.34
C MET A 297 20.22 14.07 -19.03
N GLU A 298 20.13 15.27 -18.46
CA GLU A 298 19.31 16.35 -19.02
C GLU A 298 19.93 16.95 -20.28
N THR A 299 21.27 17.03 -20.35
CA THR A 299 21.98 17.37 -21.59
C THR A 299 21.79 16.28 -22.67
N LYS A 300 21.80 14.99 -22.31
CA LYS A 300 21.44 13.89 -23.23
C LYS A 300 19.99 13.98 -23.72
N LYS A 301 19.00 14.25 -22.83
CA LYS A 301 17.61 14.50 -23.23
C LYS A 301 17.49 15.69 -24.17
N THR A 302 18.18 16.80 -23.85
CA THR A 302 18.21 18.02 -24.68
C THR A 302 18.79 17.73 -26.07
N ALA A 303 19.84 16.91 -26.17
CA ALA A 303 20.39 16.45 -27.45
C ALA A 303 19.40 15.58 -28.24
N VAL A 304 18.67 14.67 -27.58
CA VAL A 304 17.60 13.86 -28.22
C VAL A 304 16.46 14.75 -28.72
N ILE A 305 16.03 15.73 -27.92
CA ILE A 305 14.98 16.70 -28.31
C ILE A 305 15.44 17.56 -29.49
N LEU A 306 16.72 17.97 -29.53
CA LEU A 306 17.30 18.66 -30.68
C LEU A 306 17.34 17.78 -31.93
N ALA A 307 17.71 16.50 -31.80
CA ALA A 307 17.69 15.55 -32.91
C ALA A 307 16.27 15.32 -33.45
N GLN A 308 15.28 15.11 -32.56
CA GLN A 308 13.87 14.99 -32.91
C GLN A 308 13.31 16.27 -33.55
N ARG A 309 13.66 17.45 -33.02
CA ARG A 309 13.30 18.74 -33.62
C ARG A 309 13.88 18.90 -35.02
N ASN A 310 15.10 18.41 -35.26
CA ASN A 310 15.74 18.48 -36.57
C ASN A 310 15.12 17.48 -37.57
N THR A 311 14.77 16.26 -37.16
CA THR A 311 14.04 15.33 -38.04
C THR A 311 12.60 15.77 -38.29
N HIS A 312 11.91 16.34 -37.31
CA HIS A 312 10.60 16.99 -37.52
C HIS A 312 10.70 18.21 -38.43
N LYS A 313 11.78 19.00 -38.36
CA LYS A 313 12.00 20.11 -39.29
C LYS A 313 12.22 19.58 -40.72
N GLN A 314 13.07 18.57 -40.89
CA GLN A 314 13.30 17.95 -42.20
C GLN A 314 11.97 17.42 -42.77
N ALA A 315 11.23 16.61 -42.01
CA ALA A 315 9.94 16.08 -42.43
C ALA A 315 8.91 17.20 -42.76
N LEU A 316 8.93 18.33 -42.03
CA LEU A 316 8.08 19.48 -42.32
C LEU A 316 8.50 20.22 -43.60
N ASP A 317 9.79 20.28 -43.90
CA ASP A 317 10.31 20.88 -45.13
C ASP A 317 10.06 19.94 -46.34
N ASP A 318 10.21 18.62 -46.17
CA ASP A 318 9.80 17.59 -47.14
C ASP A 318 8.27 17.65 -47.41
N GLU A 319 7.45 17.83 -46.37
CA GLU A 319 5.99 17.92 -46.51
C GLU A 319 5.54 19.23 -47.18
N LYS A 320 6.30 20.33 -47.01
CA LYS A 320 6.11 21.55 -47.81
C LYS A 320 6.43 21.30 -49.28
N GLU A 321 7.50 20.58 -49.59
CA GLU A 321 7.86 20.26 -50.97
C GLU A 321 6.78 19.39 -51.64
N LYS A 322 6.29 18.35 -50.95
CA LYS A 322 5.10 17.59 -51.38
C LYS A 322 3.86 18.48 -51.52
N THR A 323 3.66 19.44 -50.62
CA THR A 323 2.52 20.39 -50.69
C THR A 323 2.65 21.33 -51.88
N VAL A 324 3.85 21.76 -52.27
CA VAL A 324 4.10 22.54 -53.48
C VAL A 324 3.84 21.69 -54.73
N ALA A 325 4.32 20.44 -54.75
CA ALA A 325 4.04 19.49 -55.84
C ALA A 325 2.54 19.21 -56.00
N LEU A 326 1.83 18.90 -54.91
CA LEU A 326 0.38 18.69 -54.89
C LEU A 326 -0.41 19.95 -55.28
N ASN A 327 0.06 21.15 -54.95
CA ASN A 327 -0.57 22.39 -55.41
C ASN A 327 -0.33 22.65 -56.91
N HIS A 328 0.85 22.27 -57.44
CA HIS A 328 1.12 22.30 -58.87
C HIS A 328 0.24 21.28 -59.64
N GLU A 329 0.13 20.07 -59.12
CA GLU A 329 -0.74 19.02 -59.66
C GLU A 329 -2.22 19.42 -59.57
N LEU A 330 -2.67 20.02 -58.45
CA LEU A 330 -4.01 20.61 -58.34
C LEU A 330 -4.24 21.77 -59.31
N ALA A 331 -3.22 22.55 -59.67
CA ALA A 331 -3.34 23.60 -60.69
C ALA A 331 -3.49 23.00 -62.11
N LEU A 332 -2.74 21.93 -62.42
CA LEU A 332 -2.87 21.18 -63.67
C LEU A 332 -4.24 20.47 -63.76
N LEU A 333 -4.67 19.80 -62.69
CA LEU A 333 -5.97 19.15 -62.60
C LEU A 333 -7.12 20.17 -62.68
N LYS A 334 -7.03 21.33 -62.01
CA LYS A 334 -8.02 22.41 -62.18
C LYS A 334 -8.09 22.92 -63.63
N LYS A 335 -6.95 22.96 -64.35
CA LYS A 335 -6.92 23.32 -65.77
C LYS A 335 -7.56 22.24 -66.67
N GLN A 336 -7.34 20.95 -66.39
CA GLN A 336 -8.02 19.85 -67.08
C GLN A 336 -9.52 19.79 -66.76
N VAL A 337 -9.91 19.98 -65.49
CA VAL A 337 -11.31 20.08 -65.08
C VAL A 337 -12.00 21.27 -65.74
N ALA A 338 -11.32 22.42 -65.91
CA ALA A 338 -11.88 23.54 -66.65
C ALA A 338 -12.13 23.19 -68.14
N SER A 339 -11.18 22.56 -68.83
CA SER A 339 -11.34 22.08 -70.21
C SER A 339 -12.51 21.10 -70.34
N THR A 340 -12.47 20.03 -69.55
CA THR A 340 -13.49 18.96 -69.58
C THR A 340 -14.86 19.42 -69.10
N THR A 341 -14.96 20.49 -68.29
CA THR A 341 -16.26 21.10 -67.95
C THR A 341 -16.85 21.87 -69.12
N VAL A 342 -16.03 22.57 -69.92
CA VAL A 342 -16.50 23.20 -71.17
C VAL A 342 -16.96 22.12 -72.16
N GLU A 343 -16.13 21.09 -72.39
CA GLU A 343 -16.46 19.95 -73.27
C GLU A 343 -17.76 19.24 -72.83
N ARG A 344 -17.93 19.01 -71.51
CA ARG A 344 -19.16 18.43 -70.93
C ARG A 344 -20.36 19.34 -71.12
N ASP A 345 -20.24 20.63 -70.88
CA ASP A 345 -21.36 21.57 -70.93
C ASP A 345 -21.78 21.90 -72.38
N GLU A 346 -20.89 21.72 -73.35
CA GLU A 346 -21.22 21.65 -74.78
C GLU A 346 -21.92 20.32 -75.12
N PHE A 347 -21.39 19.18 -74.66
CA PHE A 347 -22.01 17.87 -74.87
C PHE A 347 -23.44 17.78 -74.29
N VAL A 348 -23.67 18.33 -73.10
CA VAL A 348 -25.00 18.40 -72.46
C VAL A 348 -25.97 19.25 -73.27
N LYS A 349 -25.53 20.38 -73.85
CA LYS A 349 -26.38 21.20 -74.74
C LYS A 349 -26.79 20.45 -76.00
N CYS A 350 -25.85 19.72 -76.63
CA CYS A 350 -26.15 18.87 -77.77
C CYS A 350 -27.14 17.75 -77.40
N TYR A 351 -26.86 17.01 -76.31
CA TYR A 351 -27.72 15.93 -75.83
C TYR A 351 -29.14 16.40 -75.47
N GLU A 352 -29.29 17.57 -74.85
CA GLU A 352 -30.62 18.14 -74.58
C GLU A 352 -31.37 18.57 -75.84
N ALA A 353 -30.68 19.09 -76.86
CA ALA A 353 -31.29 19.44 -78.14
C ALA A 353 -31.79 18.18 -78.87
N GLU A 354 -30.94 17.16 -78.96
CA GLU A 354 -31.25 15.86 -79.57
C GLU A 354 -32.40 15.16 -78.84
N LYS A 355 -32.41 15.17 -77.50
CA LYS A 355 -33.51 14.65 -76.67
C LYS A 355 -34.84 15.39 -76.90
N LYS A 356 -34.82 16.71 -77.15
CA LYS A 356 -36.01 17.51 -77.51
C LYS A 356 -36.49 17.19 -78.93
N GLN A 357 -35.60 16.91 -79.87
CA GLN A 357 -35.95 16.45 -81.21
C GLN A 357 -36.57 15.04 -81.19
N ALA A 358 -35.90 14.07 -80.55
CA ALA A 358 -36.36 12.68 -80.47
C ALA A 358 -37.72 12.53 -79.76
N THR A 359 -37.99 13.34 -78.73
CA THR A 359 -39.32 13.36 -78.09
C THR A 359 -40.40 14.00 -78.98
N THR A 360 -40.05 15.00 -79.78
CA THR A 360 -40.96 15.60 -80.78
C THR A 360 -41.32 14.59 -81.88
N GLU A 361 -40.35 13.85 -82.42
CA GLU A 361 -40.58 12.84 -83.46
C GLU A 361 -41.31 11.59 -82.94
N ARG A 362 -40.99 11.13 -81.71
CA ARG A 362 -41.74 10.05 -81.05
C ARG A 362 -43.22 10.39 -80.88
N ASN A 363 -43.55 11.65 -80.58
CA ASN A 363 -44.95 12.09 -80.46
C ASN A 363 -45.65 12.12 -81.83
N LYS A 364 -44.98 12.60 -82.90
CA LYS A 364 -45.50 12.54 -84.28
C LYS A 364 -45.80 11.09 -84.72
N HIS A 365 -44.86 10.16 -84.50
CA HIS A 365 -45.08 8.74 -84.83
C HIS A 365 -46.20 8.11 -84.01
N LYS A 366 -46.34 8.44 -82.71
CA LYS A 366 -47.44 7.94 -81.88
C LYS A 366 -48.81 8.43 -82.37
N GLN A 367 -48.89 9.66 -82.89
CA GLN A 367 -50.12 10.18 -83.48
C GLN A 367 -50.45 9.48 -84.81
N ALA A 368 -49.48 9.37 -85.72
CA ALA A 368 -49.67 8.67 -87.00
C ALA A 368 -50.13 7.21 -86.81
N LEU A 369 -49.55 6.49 -85.83
CA LEU A 369 -49.93 5.11 -85.53
C LEU A 369 -51.38 4.99 -85.01
N ASN A 370 -51.86 5.97 -84.23
CA ASN A 370 -53.26 6.02 -83.81
C ASN A 370 -54.20 6.28 -85.01
N ASP A 371 -53.86 7.26 -85.86
CA ASP A 371 -54.65 7.62 -87.05
C ASP A 371 -54.77 6.43 -88.02
N GLU A 372 -53.69 5.66 -88.18
CA GLU A 372 -53.65 4.46 -89.01
C GLU A 372 -54.41 3.27 -88.37
N THR A 373 -54.39 3.16 -87.03
CA THR A 373 -55.18 2.17 -86.29
C THR A 373 -56.69 2.42 -86.43
N GLU A 374 -57.15 3.68 -86.41
CA GLU A 374 -58.56 3.99 -86.66
C GLU A 374 -58.96 3.74 -88.12
N ARG A 375 -58.09 4.04 -89.09
CA ARG A 375 -58.31 3.66 -90.51
C ARG A 375 -58.48 2.15 -90.67
N ALA A 376 -57.65 1.34 -89.98
CA ALA A 376 -57.75 -0.11 -90.02
C ALA A 376 -59.10 -0.62 -89.47
N LYS A 377 -59.62 -0.04 -88.37
CA LYS A 377 -60.95 -0.36 -87.82
C LYS A 377 -62.08 -0.06 -88.82
N VAL A 378 -62.05 1.12 -89.45
CA VAL A 378 -63.05 1.52 -90.45
C VAL A 378 -63.03 0.59 -91.67
N ILE A 379 -61.84 0.16 -92.12
CA ILE A 379 -61.70 -0.81 -93.21
C ILE A 379 -62.26 -2.19 -92.79
N SER A 380 -61.94 -2.66 -91.58
CA SER A 380 -62.42 -3.94 -91.05
C SER A 380 -63.96 -4.02 -91.01
N ALA A 381 -64.61 -3.01 -90.43
CA ALA A 381 -66.08 -2.93 -90.37
C ALA A 381 -66.73 -2.88 -91.77
N ARG A 382 -66.08 -2.24 -92.74
CA ARG A 382 -66.53 -2.19 -94.13
C ARG A 382 -66.40 -3.55 -94.82
N CYS A 383 -65.33 -4.30 -94.57
CA CYS A 383 -65.16 -5.67 -95.06
C CYS A 383 -66.20 -6.63 -94.49
N GLU A 384 -66.53 -6.56 -93.20
CA GLU A 384 -67.63 -7.35 -92.62
C GLU A 384 -68.98 -7.05 -93.28
N THR A 385 -69.25 -5.76 -93.54
CA THR A 385 -70.49 -5.31 -94.18
C THR A 385 -70.61 -5.85 -95.61
N LEU A 386 -69.52 -5.78 -96.38
CA LEU A 386 -69.46 -6.33 -97.74
C LEU A 386 -69.62 -7.85 -97.76
N ASN A 387 -69.03 -8.58 -96.80
CA ASN A 387 -69.20 -10.03 -96.67
C ASN A 387 -70.65 -10.43 -96.36
N LYS A 388 -71.36 -9.67 -95.51
CA LYS A 388 -72.79 -9.87 -95.22
C LYS A 388 -73.66 -9.67 -96.47
N LEU A 389 -73.40 -8.62 -97.26
CA LEU A 389 -74.09 -8.37 -98.54
C LEU A 389 -73.81 -9.47 -99.58
N LEU A 390 -72.55 -9.91 -99.71
CA LEU A 390 -72.15 -10.97 -100.64
C LEU A 390 -72.79 -12.32 -100.29
N ALA A 391 -72.98 -12.62 -99.00
CA ALA A 391 -73.69 -13.81 -98.56
C ALA A 391 -75.19 -13.76 -98.93
N ALA A 392 -75.85 -12.62 -98.71
CA ALA A 392 -77.26 -12.44 -99.08
C ALA A 392 -77.47 -12.56 -100.60
N GLU A 393 -76.58 -12.00 -101.42
CA GLU A 393 -76.72 -12.07 -102.89
C GLU A 393 -76.48 -13.48 -103.44
N LYS A 394 -75.57 -14.26 -102.83
CA LYS A 394 -75.41 -15.70 -103.10
C LYS A 394 -76.67 -16.50 -102.76
N GLN A 395 -77.40 -16.12 -101.72
CA GLN A 395 -78.66 -16.78 -101.34
C GLN A 395 -79.79 -16.46 -102.33
N LYS A 396 -79.93 -15.20 -102.78
CA LYS A 396 -80.89 -14.82 -103.84
C LYS A 396 -80.63 -15.54 -105.16
N THR A 397 -79.38 -15.55 -105.60
CA THR A 397 -78.99 -16.18 -106.87
C THR A 397 -79.20 -17.70 -106.86
N ALA A 398 -78.95 -18.37 -105.73
CA ALA A 398 -79.30 -19.79 -105.57
C ALA A 398 -80.81 -20.05 -105.69
N ALA A 399 -81.65 -19.19 -105.11
CA ALA A 399 -83.11 -19.29 -105.22
C ALA A 399 -83.59 -19.10 -106.68
N ALA A 400 -83.09 -18.07 -107.37
CA ALA A 400 -83.46 -17.78 -108.76
C ALA A 400 -83.06 -18.91 -109.74
N VAL A 401 -81.92 -19.59 -109.52
CA VAL A 401 -81.53 -20.78 -110.29
C VAL A 401 -82.51 -21.93 -110.04
N SER A 402 -82.88 -22.21 -108.78
CA SER A 402 -83.86 -23.25 -108.48
C SER A 402 -85.26 -22.97 -109.05
N GLU A 403 -85.65 -21.69 -109.18
CA GLU A 403 -86.92 -21.30 -109.79
C GLU A 403 -86.90 -21.50 -111.31
N ARG A 404 -85.83 -21.05 -111.99
CA ARG A 404 -85.59 -21.29 -113.42
C ARG A 404 -85.65 -22.79 -113.77
N ASP A 405 -84.98 -23.63 -112.99
CA ASP A 405 -84.87 -25.07 -113.25
C ASP A 405 -86.20 -25.82 -113.03
N ASN A 406 -87.15 -25.21 -112.29
CA ASN A 406 -88.52 -25.69 -112.17
C ASN A 406 -89.40 -25.21 -113.33
N LEU A 407 -89.24 -23.96 -113.77
CA LEU A 407 -89.93 -23.42 -114.96
C LEU A 407 -89.54 -24.16 -116.24
N GLU A 408 -88.27 -24.55 -116.40
CA GLU A 408 -87.80 -25.31 -117.57
C GLU A 408 -88.45 -26.71 -117.64
N LYS A 409 -88.65 -27.38 -116.49
CA LYS A 409 -89.40 -28.64 -116.42
C LYS A 409 -90.87 -28.47 -116.80
N ALA A 410 -91.53 -27.40 -116.32
CA ALA A 410 -92.92 -27.09 -116.67
C ALA A 410 -93.10 -26.75 -118.16
N LEU A 411 -92.12 -26.05 -118.75
CA LEU A 411 -92.10 -25.80 -120.20
C LEU A 411 -91.89 -27.10 -121.01
N GLY A 412 -91.14 -28.06 -120.48
CA GLY A 412 -90.96 -29.38 -121.07
C GLY A 412 -92.25 -30.20 -121.15
N THR A 413 -93.05 -30.21 -120.09
CA THR A 413 -94.32 -30.97 -120.06
C THR A 413 -95.40 -30.36 -120.95
N GLU A 414 -95.53 -29.03 -121.02
CA GLU A 414 -96.45 -28.41 -121.99
C GLU A 414 -96.01 -28.60 -123.45
N LYS A 415 -94.70 -28.62 -123.75
CA LYS A 415 -94.22 -28.97 -125.10
C LYS A 415 -94.67 -30.38 -125.54
N GLN A 416 -94.69 -31.35 -124.62
CA GLN A 416 -95.22 -32.69 -124.90
C GLN A 416 -96.75 -32.67 -125.08
N ARG A 417 -97.48 -31.91 -124.26
CA ARG A 417 -98.94 -31.77 -124.38
C ARG A 417 -99.36 -31.12 -125.71
N ALA A 418 -98.68 -30.05 -126.11
CA ALA A 418 -98.90 -29.35 -127.37
C ALA A 418 -98.59 -30.23 -128.61
N ALA A 419 -97.59 -31.10 -128.51
CA ALA A 419 -97.31 -32.09 -129.55
C ALA A 419 -98.49 -33.08 -129.72
N GLY A 420 -98.98 -33.67 -128.62
CA GLY A 420 -100.11 -34.60 -128.68
C GLY A 420 -101.40 -33.98 -129.22
N LEU A 421 -101.69 -32.71 -128.91
CA LEU A 421 -102.81 -31.96 -129.50
C LEU A 421 -102.62 -31.70 -131.01
N THR A 422 -101.37 -31.56 -131.47
CA THR A 422 -101.04 -31.38 -132.90
C THR A 422 -101.29 -32.66 -133.69
N ASP A 423 -100.84 -33.81 -133.17
CA ASP A 423 -101.12 -35.13 -133.77
C ASP A 423 -102.62 -35.41 -133.84
N GLN A 424 -103.36 -35.10 -132.78
CA GLN A 424 -104.82 -35.30 -132.72
C GLN A 424 -105.55 -34.45 -133.77
N ARG A 425 -105.18 -33.18 -133.93
CA ARG A 425 -105.68 -32.27 -134.99
C ARG A 425 -105.42 -32.84 -136.38
N ASP A 426 -104.21 -33.33 -136.64
CA ASP A 426 -103.81 -33.80 -137.97
C ASP A 426 -104.29 -35.24 -138.25
N ASN A 427 -104.83 -35.94 -137.25
CA ASN A 427 -105.62 -37.15 -137.44
C ASN A 427 -107.06 -36.82 -137.89
N PHE A 428 -107.77 -35.91 -137.18
CA PHE A 428 -109.09 -35.43 -137.61
C PHE A 428 -109.06 -34.82 -139.03
N ARG A 429 -107.98 -34.13 -139.38
CA ARG A 429 -107.77 -33.57 -140.73
C ARG A 429 -107.66 -34.63 -141.82
N ARG A 430 -107.15 -35.82 -141.50
CA ARG A 430 -107.11 -36.98 -142.40
C ARG A 430 -108.49 -37.62 -142.55
N GLU A 431 -109.20 -37.86 -141.45
CA GLU A 431 -110.57 -38.43 -141.47
C GLU A 431 -111.54 -37.56 -142.30
N ARG A 432 -111.52 -36.24 -142.10
CA ARG A 432 -112.39 -35.33 -142.86
C ARG A 432 -112.10 -35.33 -144.37
N ASN A 433 -110.84 -35.53 -144.77
CA ASN A 433 -110.45 -35.68 -146.17
C ASN A 433 -110.87 -37.03 -146.77
N ILE A 434 -110.95 -38.09 -145.97
CA ILE A 434 -111.47 -39.39 -146.40
C ILE A 434 -112.99 -39.28 -146.64
N GLN A 435 -113.74 -38.72 -145.68
CA GLN A 435 -115.18 -38.48 -145.83
C GLN A 435 -115.51 -37.59 -147.04
N ALA A 436 -114.75 -36.51 -147.26
CA ALA A 436 -114.93 -35.62 -148.40
C ALA A 436 -114.76 -36.36 -149.75
N LYS A 437 -113.76 -37.25 -149.86
CA LYS A 437 -113.56 -38.07 -151.08
C LYS A 437 -114.73 -39.05 -151.31
N THR A 438 -115.27 -39.65 -150.26
CA THR A 438 -116.45 -40.53 -150.38
C THR A 438 -117.67 -39.78 -150.92
N ILE A 439 -117.97 -38.59 -150.38
CA ILE A 439 -119.12 -37.78 -150.80
C ILE A 439 -119.02 -37.36 -152.27
N VAL A 440 -117.83 -36.92 -152.74
CA VAL A 440 -117.60 -36.55 -154.15
C VAL A 440 -117.82 -37.74 -155.09
N ASN A 441 -117.41 -38.94 -154.69
CA ASN A 441 -117.62 -40.15 -155.50
C ASN A 441 -119.09 -40.59 -155.56
N THR A 442 -119.91 -40.30 -154.53
CA THR A 442 -121.36 -40.54 -154.58
C THR A 442 -122.04 -39.57 -155.55
N LEU A 443 -121.78 -38.27 -155.41
CA LEU A 443 -122.38 -37.23 -156.26
C LEU A 443 -122.08 -37.42 -157.76
N ASN A 444 -120.89 -37.94 -158.10
CA ASN A 444 -120.56 -38.27 -159.49
C ASN A 444 -121.38 -39.43 -160.06
N LYS A 445 -121.80 -40.41 -159.25
CA LYS A 445 -122.75 -41.46 -159.68
C LYS A 445 -124.16 -40.93 -159.85
N ASP A 446 -124.60 -40.04 -158.96
CA ASP A 446 -125.96 -39.48 -159.03
C ASP A 446 -126.13 -38.62 -160.29
N ASN A 447 -125.11 -37.85 -160.68
CA ASN A 447 -125.09 -37.12 -161.96
C ASN A 447 -125.17 -38.05 -163.19
N GLU A 448 -124.51 -39.21 -163.16
CA GLU A 448 -124.56 -40.21 -164.25
C GLU A 448 -125.95 -40.89 -164.37
N ILE A 449 -126.74 -40.89 -163.29
CA ILE A 449 -128.14 -41.34 -163.29
C ILE A 449 -129.07 -40.25 -163.83
N VAL A 450 -128.90 -38.99 -163.42
CA VAL A 450 -129.69 -37.85 -163.92
C VAL A 450 -129.55 -37.70 -165.44
N ALA A 451 -128.35 -37.94 -165.99
CA ALA A 451 -128.10 -37.92 -167.43
C ALA A 451 -128.94 -38.92 -168.25
N LYS A 452 -129.53 -39.95 -167.64
CA LYS A 452 -130.35 -40.98 -168.31
C LYS A 452 -131.86 -40.73 -168.28
N ILE A 453 -132.32 -39.60 -167.73
CA ILE A 453 -133.75 -39.33 -167.52
C ILE A 453 -134.31 -38.26 -168.49
N VAL A 454 -133.43 -37.48 -169.15
CA VAL A 454 -133.82 -36.34 -170.00
C VAL A 454 -133.93 -36.69 -171.50
N GLU A 455 -134.34 -37.93 -171.83
CA GLU A 455 -134.72 -38.33 -173.21
C GLU A 455 -136.26 -38.35 -173.42
N ILE A 456 -137.06 -38.25 -172.35
CA ILE A 456 -138.52 -38.37 -172.43
C ILE A 456 -139.16 -37.02 -172.82
N ASN A 457 -139.16 -36.75 -174.12
CA ASN A 457 -139.93 -35.66 -174.71
C ASN A 457 -141.44 -35.92 -174.54
N GLU A 458 -142.12 -34.99 -173.85
CA GLU A 458 -143.58 -34.83 -173.75
C GLU A 458 -144.38 -35.88 -172.95
N CYS A 459 -145.28 -35.39 -172.08
CA CYS A 459 -146.37 -36.19 -171.51
C CYS A 459 -147.72 -35.83 -172.14
N ARG A 460 -147.96 -36.38 -173.33
CA ARG A 460 -149.21 -36.76 -174.06
C ARG A 460 -150.61 -36.19 -173.76
N ASN A 461 -150.91 -35.49 -172.66
CA ASN A 461 -152.29 -35.25 -172.20
C ASN A 461 -152.65 -33.80 -171.79
N CYS A 462 -151.77 -32.81 -171.93
CA CYS A 462 -152.14 -31.40 -171.63
C CYS A 462 -151.36 -30.28 -172.36
N GLY A 463 -150.14 -30.51 -172.85
CA GLY A 463 -149.44 -29.56 -173.74
C GLY A 463 -148.93 -28.26 -173.08
N ILE A 464 -148.66 -28.25 -171.77
CA ILE A 464 -148.11 -27.09 -171.04
C ILE A 464 -146.68 -27.40 -170.57
N PRO A 465 -145.67 -26.53 -170.84
CA PRO A 465 -144.31 -26.71 -170.33
C PRO A 465 -144.22 -26.38 -168.83
N PHE A 466 -143.58 -27.26 -168.06
CA PHE A 466 -143.53 -27.17 -166.60
C PHE A 466 -142.43 -26.21 -166.10
N GLY A 467 -142.84 -25.00 -165.70
CA GLY A 467 -142.12 -24.15 -164.75
C GLY A 467 -142.95 -23.97 -163.49
N GLY A 468 -142.41 -24.30 -162.31
CA GLY A 468 -143.20 -24.41 -161.07
C GLY A 468 -142.46 -23.96 -159.80
N ARG A 469 -142.69 -22.71 -159.41
CA ARG A 469 -142.28 -22.07 -158.13
C ARG A 469 -142.90 -22.79 -156.92
N ILE A 470 -142.10 -23.05 -155.88
CA ILE A 470 -142.60 -23.14 -154.50
C ILE A 470 -141.71 -22.26 -153.60
N GLU A 471 -142.37 -21.36 -152.88
CA GLU A 471 -141.80 -20.60 -151.77
C GLU A 471 -142.22 -21.24 -150.45
N ASN A 472 -141.43 -21.06 -149.38
CA ASN A 472 -141.77 -21.03 -147.94
C ASN A 472 -140.56 -21.50 -147.09
N SER A 473 -140.34 -21.16 -145.81
CA SER A 473 -140.60 -20.00 -144.93
C SER A 473 -140.72 -20.51 -143.48
N SER A 474 -140.24 -19.76 -142.48
CA SER A 474 -140.29 -20.06 -141.02
C SER A 474 -139.37 -21.23 -140.55
N THR A 475 -138.87 -21.34 -139.30
CA THR A 475 -139.21 -20.67 -138.01
C THR A 475 -138.00 -20.66 -137.04
N ARG A 476 -137.92 -19.70 -136.08
CA ARG A 476 -137.46 -19.74 -134.62
C ARG A 476 -136.19 -20.53 -134.17
N SER A 477 -135.47 -20.25 -133.05
CA SER A 477 -135.48 -19.18 -132.00
C SER A 477 -134.34 -19.28 -130.93
N GLY A 478 -133.82 -18.13 -130.42
CA GLY A 478 -133.25 -17.92 -129.05
C GLY A 478 -131.79 -18.39 -128.73
N LEU A 479 -131.14 -18.07 -127.58
CA LEU A 479 -131.26 -16.97 -126.57
C LEU A 479 -130.09 -17.02 -125.50
N PHE A 480 -129.88 -15.94 -124.70
CA PHE A 480 -128.92 -15.72 -123.55
C PHE A 480 -127.38 -15.65 -123.84
N GLN A 481 -126.44 -14.85 -123.23
CA GLN A 481 -126.19 -14.06 -121.97
C GLN A 481 -125.60 -14.81 -120.73
N PRO A 482 -124.80 -14.21 -119.77
CA PRO A 482 -124.06 -12.92 -119.64
C PRO A 482 -122.51 -13.14 -119.46
N SER A 483 -121.59 -12.56 -118.62
CA SER A 483 -121.38 -11.44 -117.62
C SER A 483 -119.84 -11.28 -117.33
N PHE A 484 -119.14 -10.13 -117.39
CA PHE A 484 -118.90 -8.98 -116.43
C PHE A 484 -117.78 -9.06 -115.32
N GLY A 485 -116.93 -8.00 -115.20
CA GLY A 485 -115.88 -7.71 -114.17
C GLY A 485 -114.47 -7.40 -114.79
N ARG A 486 -113.68 -6.32 -114.56
CA ARG A 486 -113.22 -5.45 -113.42
C ARG A 486 -112.29 -6.15 -112.39
N ALA A 487 -111.19 -5.57 -111.88
CA ALA A 487 -110.64 -4.19 -111.86
C ALA A 487 -109.09 -4.17 -112.15
N ASP A 488 -108.39 -3.07 -112.51
CA ASP A 488 -107.75 -2.00 -111.68
C ASP A 488 -106.88 -2.54 -110.50
N VAL A 489 -105.67 -2.08 -110.12
CA VAL A 489 -105.00 -0.75 -109.97
C VAL A 489 -103.46 -0.96 -110.24
N GLU A 490 -102.63 -0.07 -110.84
CA GLU A 490 -101.86 1.07 -110.27
C GLU A 490 -101.11 0.78 -108.92
N PHE A 491 -99.98 1.40 -108.52
CA PHE A 491 -99.24 2.61 -108.95
C PHE A 491 -97.73 2.52 -108.56
N ASP A 492 -96.88 3.24 -109.31
CA ASP A 492 -95.56 3.86 -109.00
C ASP A 492 -94.24 3.14 -108.62
N ARG A 493 -93.17 3.88 -108.96
CA ARG A 493 -91.75 3.89 -108.54
C ARG A 493 -91.58 4.67 -107.21
N PRO A 494 -90.44 4.65 -106.47
CA PRO A 494 -89.02 4.67 -106.90
C PRO A 494 -88.31 3.31 -106.94
#